data_AF-A0A6M3JHA0-F1
#
_entry.id   AF-A0A6M3JHA0-F1
#
_cell.length_a   1.000
_cell.length_b   1.000
_cell.length_c   1.000
_cell.angle_alpha   90.00
_cell.angle_beta   90.00
_cell.angle_gamma   90.00
#
_symmetry.space_group_name_H-M   'P 1'
#
loop_
_entity.id
_entity.type
_entity.pdbx_description
1 polymer ?
#
loop_
_entity_poly.entity_id
_entity_poly.type
_entity_poly.pdbx_seq_one_letter_code
_entity_poly.pdbx_strand_id
1 'polypeptide(L)' 'MEEISKNPMTRKQLINQIVYAGYHNDLDQGTRLFVENRISMQAYRKAFERGRLLFRNGMKCNCPECESKDVGDIT' A
#
# COMPACT_ATOMS: atom_id res chain seq x y z
N MET A 1 19.12 -6.04 22.61
CA MET A 1 19.11 -5.15 21.43
C MET A 1 18.74 -6.03 20.26
N GLU A 2 17.45 -6.12 19.91
CA GLU A 2 17.03 -6.90 18.75
C GLU A 2 17.35 -6.07 17.50
N GLU A 3 18.38 -6.49 16.76
CA GLU A 3 18.58 -6.03 15.40
C GLU A 3 17.39 -6.51 14.57
N ILE A 4 16.44 -5.61 14.37
CA ILE A 4 15.37 -5.79 13.38
C ILE A 4 16.10 -6.03 12.05
N SER A 5 16.11 -7.29 11.61
CA SER A 5 16.53 -7.67 10.27
C SER A 5 15.75 -6.83 9.27
N LYS A 6 16.34 -5.70 8.85
CA LYS A 6 15.81 -4.85 7.79
C LYS A 6 16.03 -5.60 6.49
N ASN A 7 15.23 -6.63 6.25
CA ASN A 7 15.15 -7.20 4.93
C ASN A 7 14.58 -6.10 4.03
N PRO A 8 15.36 -5.56 3.07
CA PRO A 8 14.90 -4.45 2.27
C PRO A 8 13.62 -4.84 1.52
N MET A 9 12.60 -4.00 1.61
CA MET A 9 11.32 -4.25 0.94
C MET A 9 11.56 -4.48 -0.55
N THR A 10 11.06 -5.59 -1.08
CA THR A 10 11.18 -5.86 -2.51
C THR A 10 10.41 -4.80 -3.31
N ARG A 11 10.85 -4.52 -4.54
CA ARG A 11 10.14 -3.60 -5.43
C ARG A 11 8.65 -3.96 -5.60
N LYS A 12 8.34 -5.26 -5.63
CA LYS A 12 6.96 -5.76 -5.74
C LYS A 12 6.14 -5.40 -4.50
N GLN A 13 6.69 -5.63 -3.30
CA GLN A 13 6.03 -5.26 -2.05
C GLN A 13 5.80 -3.74 -1.96
N LEU A 14 6.80 -2.94 -2.33
CA LEU A 14 6.66 -1.47 -2.35
C LEU A 14 5.53 -1.01 -3.27
N ILE A 15 5.47 -1.54 -4.49
CA ILE A 15 4.38 -1.20 -5.42
C ILE A 15 3.01 -1.57 -4.83
N ASN A 16 2.88 -2.74 -4.19
CA ASN A 16 1.63 -3.13 -3.55
C ASN A 16 1.25 -2.18 -2.41
N GLN A 17 2.22 -1.76 -1.59
CA GLN A 17 1.97 -0.78 -0.52
C GLN A 17 1.50 0.57 -1.07
N ILE A 18 2.09 1.04 -2.18
CA ILE A 18 1.64 2.28 -2.84
C ILE A 18 0.23 2.10 -3.45
N VAL A 19 -0.10 0.90 -3.96
CA VAL A 19 -1.47 0.59 -4.42
C VAL A 19 -2.46 0.65 -3.24
N TYR A 20 -2.11 0.11 -2.07
CA TYR A 20 -2.96 0.19 -0.88
C TYR A 20 -3.14 1.64 -0.42
N ALA A 21 -2.07 2.43 -0.36
CA ALA A 21 -2.14 3.87 -0.07
C ALA A 21 -3.08 4.59 -1.05
N GLY A 22 -2.98 4.28 -2.35
CA GLY A 22 -3.88 4.82 -3.37
C GLY A 22 -5.34 4.38 -3.20
N TYR A 23 -5.58 3.14 -2.78
CA TYR A 23 -6.92 2.61 -2.51
C TYR A 23 -7.57 3.33 -1.33
N HIS A 24 -6.81 3.59 -0.26
CA HIS A 24 -7.28 4.29 0.94
C HIS A 24 -7.22 5.82 0.83
N ASN A 25 -6.74 6.34 -0.30
CA ASN A 25 -6.47 7.77 -0.52
C ASN A 25 -5.52 8.37 0.55
N ASP A 26 -4.58 7.56 1.04
CA ASP A 26 -3.56 7.95 2.01
C ASP A 26 -2.33 8.53 1.30
N LEU A 27 -2.36 9.85 1.09
CA LEU A 27 -1.29 10.57 0.43
C LEU A 27 0.00 10.63 1.26
N ASP A 28 -0.12 10.61 2.59
CA ASP A 28 1.03 10.72 3.49
C ASP A 28 1.85 9.44 3.44
N GLN A 29 1.19 8.28 3.55
CA GLN A 29 1.84 6.98 3.39
C GLN A 29 2.41 6.81 1.98
N GLY A 30 1.65 7.18 0.94
CA GLY A 30 2.13 7.14 -0.45
C GLY A 30 3.40 7.97 -0.65
N THR A 31 3.42 9.20 -0.13
CA THR A 31 4.55 10.13 -0.25
C THR A 31 5.77 9.64 0.53
N ARG A 32 5.56 9.12 1.75
CA ARG A 32 6.61 8.50 2.55
C ARG A 32 7.27 7.34 1.80
N LEU A 33 6.47 6.42 1.26
CA LEU A 33 6.98 5.28 0.48
C LEU A 33 7.76 5.73 -0.75
N PHE A 34 7.31 6.79 -1.43
CA PHE A 34 8.00 7.38 -2.57
C PHE A 34 9.39 7.93 -2.20
N VAL A 35 9.48 8.73 -1.13
CA VAL A 35 10.72 9.38 -0.69
C VAL A 35 11.70 8.36 -0.11
N GLU A 36 11.26 7.50 0.79
CA GLU A 36 12.13 6.56 1.52
C GLU A 36 12.75 5.50 0.58
N ASN A 37 12.02 5.09 -0.46
CA ASN A 37 12.45 4.00 -1.34
C ASN A 37 12.96 4.48 -2.72
N ARG A 38 12.97 5.81 -2.97
CA ARG A 38 13.51 6.42 -4.20
C ARG A 38 12.98 5.80 -5.49
N ILE A 39 11.68 5.50 -5.53
CA ILE A 39 11.03 4.99 -6.73
C ILE A 39 10.81 6.12 -7.75
N SER A 40 10.75 5.81 -9.05
CA SER A 40 10.43 6.82 -10.05
C SER A 40 9.02 7.39 -9.86
N MET A 41 8.86 8.68 -10.11
CA MET A 41 7.57 9.38 -10.04
C MET A 41 6.50 8.71 -10.92
N GLN A 42 6.89 8.19 -12.08
CA GLN A 42 5.98 7.48 -12.97
C GLN A 42 5.44 6.18 -12.35
N ALA A 43 6.30 5.39 -11.71
CA ALA A 43 5.91 4.15 -11.07
C ALA A 43 5.04 4.42 -9.83
N TYR A 44 5.37 5.46 -9.05
CA TYR A 44 4.54 5.94 -7.94
C TYR A 44 3.13 6.31 -8.42
N ARG A 45 3.01 7.23 -9.38
CA ARG A 45 1.71 7.68 -9.90
C ARG A 45 0.87 6.53 -10.45
N LYS A 46 1.49 5.61 -11.19
CA LYS A 46 0.79 4.44 -11.75
C LYS A 46 0.26 3.51 -10.67
N ALA A 47 1.04 3.26 -9.62
CA ALA A 47 0.61 2.42 -8.50
C ALA A 47 -0.50 3.10 -7.68
N PHE A 48 -0.34 4.38 -7.37
CA PHE A 48 -1.31 5.12 -6.58
C PHE A 48 -2.66 5.25 -7.31
N GLU A 49 -2.64 5.62 -8.60
CA GLU A 49 -3.87 5.71 -9.40
C GLU A 49 -4.53 4.33 -9.59
N ARG A 50 -3.73 3.26 -9.73
CA ARG A 50 -4.28 1.89 -9.74
C ARG A 50 -5.07 1.60 -8.47
N GLY A 51 -4.57 1.99 -7.29
CA GLY A 51 -5.30 1.86 -6.03
C GLY A 51 -6.65 2.57 -6.07
N ARG A 52 -6.66 3.82 -6.52
CA ARG A 52 -7.90 4.62 -6.67
C ARG A 52 -8.89 3.98 -7.65
N LEU A 53 -8.41 3.42 -8.75
CA LEU A 53 -9.25 2.72 -9.73
C LEU A 53 -9.85 1.43 -9.15
N LEU A 54 -9.09 0.67 -8.37
CA LEU A 54 -9.62 -0.51 -7.68
C LEU A 54 -10.77 -0.15 -6.74
N PHE A 55 -10.61 0.93 -5.96
CA PHE A 55 -11.68 1.45 -5.11
C PHE A 55 -12.90 1.88 -5.94
N ARG A 56 -12.70 2.68 -7.00
CA ARG A 56 -13.78 3.14 -7.89
C ARG A 56 -14.53 1.99 -8.58
N ASN A 57 -13.84 0.90 -8.87
CA ASN A 57 -14.43 -0.29 -9.49
C ASN A 57 -15.12 -1.21 -8.48
N GLY A 58 -15.18 -0.84 -7.19
CA GLY A 58 -15.82 -1.66 -6.15
C GLY A 58 -15.04 -2.94 -5.81
N MET A 59 -13.75 -3.01 -6.14
CA MET A 59 -12.93 -4.17 -5.81
C MET A 59 -12.63 -4.19 -4.31
N LYS A 60 -12.71 -5.38 -3.69
CA LYS A 60 -12.34 -5.58 -2.28
C LYS A 60 -10.85 -5.28 -2.07
N CYS A 61 -10.52 -4.62 -0.96
CA CYS A 61 -9.13 -4.42 -0.56
C CYS A 61 -8.57 -5.69 0.07
N ASN A 62 -7.36 -6.08 -0.36
CA ASN A 62 -6.62 -7.22 0.20
C ASN A 62 -5.35 -6.72 0.91
N CYS A 63 -5.42 -5.55 1.56
CA CYS A 63 -4.36 -5.14 2.47
C CYS A 63 -4.54 -5.87 3.82
N PRO A 64 -3.46 -6.15 4.56
CA PRO A 64 -3.56 -6.86 5.83
C PRO A 64 -4.52 -6.20 6.83
N GLU A 65 -4.60 -4.87 6.82
CA GLU A 65 -5.48 -4.09 7.69
C GLU A 65 -6.97 -4.28 7.34
N CYS A 66 -7.31 -4.41 6.06
CA CYS A 66 -8.67 -4.69 5.62
C CYS A 66 -9.04 -6.15 5.83
N GLU A 67 -8.15 -7.07 5.49
CA GLU A 67 -8.40 -8.51 5.69
C GLU A 67 -8.62 -8.84 7.17
N SER A 68 -7.91 -8.16 8.08
CA SER A 68 -8.10 -8.33 9.52
C SER A 68 -9.46 -7.84 10.02
N LYS A 69 -10.09 -6.87 9.35
CA LYS A 69 -11.40 -6.31 9.74
C LYS A 69 -12.57 -7.21 9.31
N ASP A 70 -12.41 -7.99 8.26
CA ASP A 70 -13.45 -8.95 7.81
C ASP A 70 -13.63 -10.14 8.77
N VAL A 71 -12.68 -10.40 9.67
CA VAL A 71 -12.70 -11.54 10.60
C VAL A 71 -13.28 -11.14 11.98
N GLY A 72 -13.71 -9.88 12.16
CA GLY A 72 -14.05 -9.30 13.46
C GLY A 72 -15.51 -8.92 13.72
N ASP A 73 -16.44 -9.06 12.77
CA ASP A 73 -17.85 -8.66 12.93
C ASP A 73 -18.78 -9.89 13.00
N ILE A 74 -18.56 -10.71 14.03
CA ILE A 74 -19.57 -11.62 14.57
C ILE A 74 -19.71 -11.28 16.06
N THR A 75 -20.47 -10.24 16.38
CA THR A 75 -21.11 -10.07 17.70
C THR A 75 -22.29 -9.13 17.63
#